data_AF-A0A537C6D9-F1
#
_entry.id   AF-A0A537C6D9-F1
#
_cell.length_a   1.000
_cell.length_b   1.000
_cell.length_c   1.000
_cell.angle_alpha   90.00
_cell.angle_beta   90.00
_cell.angle_gamma   90.00
#
_symmetry.space_group_name_H-M   'P 1'
#
loop_
_entity.id
_entity.type
_entity.pdbx_description
1 polymer ?
#
loop_
_entity_poly.entity_id
_entity_poly.type
_entity_poly.pdbx_seq_one_letter_code
_entity_poly.pdbx_strand_id
1 'polypeptide(L)'
;MKLARRLFAVTFLLGVATGQVAAQQNLGRLFFTEQERQDLDRRRQANIQETAVVVESTVTVNGQVSRSSGRSTTWINGVPQESARKPLDPARVTLPGGEGAPSVTLKIGQTLDKVRGEIRDPAASGRITTPSEERERKP
;
A
#
# COMPACT_ATOMS: atom_id res chain seq x y z
N MET A 1 -38.20 6.44 -57.72
CA MET A 1 -37.94 5.73 -56.44
C MET A 1 -36.52 5.95 -55.86
N LYS A 2 -35.86 7.09 -56.11
CA LYS A 2 -34.48 7.35 -55.63
C LYS A 2 -34.40 8.21 -54.35
N LEU A 3 -35.50 8.85 -53.94
CA LEU A 3 -35.56 9.67 -52.72
C LEU A 3 -35.75 8.85 -51.44
N ALA A 4 -36.56 7.78 -51.46
CA ALA A 4 -36.77 6.93 -50.28
C ALA A 4 -35.49 6.19 -49.82
N ARG A 5 -34.57 5.93 -50.74
CA ARG A 5 -33.27 5.29 -50.46
C ARG A 5 -32.24 6.24 -49.87
N ARG A 6 -32.43 7.56 -50.01
CA ARG A 6 -31.55 8.59 -49.42
C ARG A 6 -31.94 8.92 -47.99
N LEU A 7 -33.22 8.84 -47.63
CA LEU A 7 -33.62 9.00 -46.23
C LEU A 7 -33.15 7.84 -45.35
N PHE A 8 -33.09 6.62 -45.87
CA PHE A 8 -32.59 5.46 -45.08
C PHE A 8 -31.08 5.50 -44.85
N ALA A 9 -30.32 6.16 -45.73
CA ALA A 9 -28.86 6.28 -45.61
C ALA A 9 -28.42 7.37 -44.63
N VAL A 10 -29.26 8.38 -44.37
CA VAL A 10 -28.97 9.44 -43.40
C VAL A 10 -29.27 8.98 -41.97
N THR A 11 -30.28 8.13 -41.76
CA THR A 11 -30.59 7.57 -40.44
C THR A 11 -29.59 6.51 -39.98
N PHE A 12 -28.87 5.86 -40.91
CA PHE A 12 -27.84 4.88 -40.56
C PHE A 12 -26.48 5.52 -40.18
N LEU A 13 -26.23 6.77 -40.60
CA LEU A 13 -24.95 7.44 -40.34
C LEU A 13 -24.90 8.19 -38.99
N LEU A 14 -26.03 8.38 -38.33
CA LEU A 14 -26.12 9.14 -37.06
C LEU A 14 -26.17 8.27 -35.80
N GLY A 15 -26.13 6.94 -35.93
CA GLY A 15 -26.26 5.99 -34.81
C GLY A 15 -24.95 5.46 -34.23
N VAL A 16 -23.78 5.81 -34.77
CA VAL A 16 -22.49 5.18 -34.41
C VAL A 16 -21.62 6.08 -33.50
N ALA A 17 -22.13 7.23 -33.04
CA ALA A 17 -21.36 8.17 -32.23
C ALA A 17 -21.49 7.98 -30.71
N THR A 18 -22.24 6.99 -30.22
CA THR A 18 -22.06 6.53 -28.83
C THR A 18 -20.99 5.46 -28.84
N GLY A 19 -19.75 5.88 -29.06
CA GLY A 19 -18.59 5.13 -28.62
C GLY A 19 -18.73 4.97 -27.11
N GLN A 20 -19.29 3.84 -26.68
CA GLN A 20 -19.03 3.32 -25.36
C GLN A 20 -17.51 3.19 -25.31
N VAL A 21 -16.84 4.16 -24.70
CA VAL A 21 -15.51 3.97 -24.16
C VAL A 21 -15.72 2.92 -23.11
N ALA A 22 -15.68 1.66 -23.54
CA ALA A 22 -15.67 0.52 -22.68
C ALA A 22 -14.56 0.82 -21.68
N ALA A 23 -14.96 1.04 -20.44
CA ALA A 23 -14.06 1.14 -19.32
C ALA A 23 -13.27 -0.16 -19.33
N GLN A 24 -12.10 -0.11 -19.97
CA GLN A 24 -11.23 -1.24 -20.11
C GLN A 24 -10.72 -1.50 -18.71
N GLN A 25 -11.41 -2.42 -18.06
CA GLN A 25 -11.03 -3.09 -16.84
C GLN A 25 -9.68 -3.77 -17.12
N ASN A 26 -8.61 -3.01 -16.97
CA ASN A 26 -7.28 -3.54 -16.90
C ASN A 26 -6.58 -2.77 -15.79
N LEU A 27 -6.60 -3.36 -14.60
CA LEU A 27 -5.72 -3.00 -13.50
C LEU A 27 -4.27 -3.14 -14.01
N GLY A 28 -3.75 -2.08 -14.63
CA GLY A 28 -2.46 -2.10 -15.34
C GLY A 28 -1.94 -0.74 -15.80
N ARG A 29 -2.61 0.37 -15.47
CA ARG A 29 -2.12 1.74 -15.69
C ARG A 29 -2.83 2.70 -14.72
N LEU A 30 -2.09 3.20 -13.72
CA LEU A 30 -2.62 4.05 -12.65
C LEU A 30 -2.64 5.56 -13.01
N PHE A 31 -2.07 5.93 -14.16
CA PHE A 31 -2.01 7.31 -14.63
C PHE A 31 -2.79 7.43 -15.95
N PHE A 32 -3.69 8.39 -16.01
CA PHE A 32 -4.58 8.62 -17.14
C PHE A 32 -3.98 9.57 -18.19
N THR A 33 -2.86 10.25 -17.86
CA THR A 33 -2.11 11.11 -18.80
C THR A 33 -0.62 10.74 -18.88
N GLU A 34 -0.01 10.91 -20.06
CA GLU A 34 1.43 10.68 -20.28
C GLU A 34 2.30 11.71 -19.52
N GLN A 35 1.79 12.92 -19.33
CA GLN A 35 2.51 14.00 -18.65
C GLN A 35 2.67 13.74 -17.15
N GLU A 36 1.63 13.23 -16.46
CA GLU A 36 1.71 12.83 -15.05
C GLU A 36 2.76 11.74 -14.82
N ARG A 37 2.85 10.79 -15.76
CA ARG A 37 3.85 9.72 -15.71
C ARG A 37 5.27 10.28 -15.85
N GLN A 38 5.52 11.11 -16.85
CA GLN A 38 6.86 11.66 -17.09
C GLN A 38 7.35 12.50 -15.92
N ASP A 39 6.45 13.21 -15.24
CA ASP A 39 6.81 13.96 -14.03
C ASP A 39 7.19 13.04 -12.87
N LEU A 40 6.40 11.99 -12.63
CA LEU A 40 6.69 10.99 -11.59
C LEU A 40 7.98 10.20 -11.87
N ASP A 41 8.21 9.80 -13.12
CA ASP A 41 9.44 9.13 -13.55
C ASP A 41 10.66 10.04 -13.36
N ARG A 42 10.55 11.35 -13.69
CA ARG A 42 11.61 12.33 -13.44
C ARG A 42 11.90 12.51 -11.95
N ARG A 43 10.86 12.57 -11.10
CA ARG A 43 11.01 12.65 -9.63
C ARG A 43 11.70 11.43 -9.04
N ARG A 44 11.33 10.22 -9.50
CA ARG A 44 11.98 8.96 -9.13
C ARG A 44 13.45 8.94 -9.55
N GLN A 45 13.75 9.37 -10.78
CA GLN A 45 15.13 9.44 -11.28
C GLN A 45 16.00 10.40 -10.48
N ALA A 46 15.41 11.52 -10.03
CA ALA A 46 16.06 12.49 -9.15
C ALA A 46 16.19 12.00 -7.69
N ASN A 47 15.66 10.81 -7.36
CA ASN A 47 15.58 10.26 -6.00
C ASN A 47 15.02 11.27 -4.99
N ILE A 48 14.07 12.10 -5.44
CA ILE A 48 13.36 13.03 -4.57
C ILE A 48 12.34 12.17 -3.82
N GLN A 49 12.78 11.62 -2.68
CA GLN A 49 11.84 11.09 -1.71
C GLN A 49 11.14 12.28 -1.09
N GLU A 50 9.89 12.51 -1.47
CA GLU A 50 9.00 13.43 -0.77
C GLU A 50 8.65 12.78 0.58
N THR A 51 9.61 12.82 1.51
CA THR A 51 9.36 12.48 2.89
C THR A 51 8.56 13.63 3.47
N ALA A 52 7.24 13.57 3.34
CA ALA A 52 6.36 14.36 4.18
C ALA A 52 6.66 13.93 5.62
N VAL A 53 7.51 14.67 6.31
CA VAL A 53 7.68 14.54 7.77
C VAL A 53 6.44 15.17 8.38
N VAL A 54 5.33 14.43 8.31
CA VAL A 54 4.16 14.74 9.12
C VAL A 54 4.56 14.33 10.53
N VAL A 55 4.75 15.32 11.41
CA VAL A 55 4.93 15.08 12.84
C VAL A 55 3.57 14.66 13.37
N GLU A 56 3.23 13.40 13.13
CA GLU A 56 2.02 12.80 13.66
C GLU A 56 2.27 12.50 15.15
N SER A 57 1.33 12.90 16.00
CA SER A 57 1.27 12.47 17.40
C SER A 57 1.09 10.95 17.54
N THR A 58 0.82 10.27 16.42
CA THR A 58 0.54 8.86 16.34
C THR A 58 1.60 8.15 15.51
N VAL A 59 2.05 7.00 15.98
CA VAL A 59 3.11 6.21 15.35
C VAL A 59 2.66 4.78 15.14
N THR A 60 2.46 4.40 13.89
CA THR A 60 2.12 3.07 13.43
C THR A 60 3.37 2.36 12.91
N VAL A 61 3.63 1.15 13.39
CA VAL A 61 4.66 0.28 12.83
C VAL A 61 4.03 -0.58 11.75
N ASN A 62 4.27 -0.26 10.48
CA ASN A 62 3.63 -0.97 9.36
C ASN A 62 4.25 -2.36 9.13
N GLY A 63 5.57 -2.48 9.31
CA GLY A 63 6.28 -3.71 9.00
C GLY A 63 7.79 -3.59 9.15
N GLN A 64 8.47 -4.73 9.12
CA GLN A 64 9.92 -4.80 9.07
C GLN A 64 10.38 -5.86 8.08
N VAL A 65 11.48 -5.58 7.37
CA VAL A 65 12.14 -6.52 6.46
C VAL A 65 13.60 -6.63 6.87
N SER A 66 14.05 -7.86 7.12
CA SER A 66 15.45 -8.17 7.38
C SER A 66 16.08 -8.77 6.14
N ARG A 67 17.26 -8.27 5.76
CA ARG A 67 18.03 -8.76 4.61
C ARG A 67 19.07 -9.78 5.09
N SER A 68 19.46 -10.69 4.21
CA SER A 68 20.50 -11.69 4.49
C SER A 68 21.85 -11.06 4.87
N SER A 69 22.12 -9.84 4.41
CA SER A 69 23.29 -9.03 4.78
C SER A 69 23.30 -8.54 6.23
N GLY A 70 22.26 -8.83 7.02
CA GLY A 70 22.14 -8.42 8.42
C GLY A 70 21.58 -7.01 8.63
N ARG A 71 21.29 -6.27 7.55
CA ARG A 71 20.57 -4.98 7.59
C ARG A 71 19.07 -5.21 7.67
N SER A 72 18.33 -4.23 8.19
CA SER A 72 16.87 -4.22 8.10
C SER A 72 16.30 -2.85 7.77
N THR A 73 15.05 -2.86 7.32
CA THR A 73 14.25 -1.67 7.09
C THR A 73 12.94 -1.83 7.84
N THR A 74 12.58 -0.84 8.65
CA THR A 74 11.30 -0.78 9.36
C THR A 74 10.48 0.36 8.79
N TRP A 75 9.22 0.10 8.44
CA TRP A 75 8.31 1.14 7.98
C TRP A 75 7.51 1.68 9.16
N ILE A 76 7.63 2.98 9.39
CA ILE A 76 6.94 3.71 10.44
C ILE A 76 6.16 4.84 9.80
N ASN A 77 4.84 4.87 9.98
CA ASN A 77 3.93 5.80 9.30
C ASN A 77 4.17 5.84 7.78
N GLY A 78 4.43 4.67 7.17
CA GLY A 78 4.74 4.54 5.75
C GLY A 78 6.16 4.97 5.35
N VAL A 79 6.93 5.59 6.25
CA VAL A 79 8.30 6.04 5.98
C VAL A 79 9.29 4.90 6.28
N PRO A 80 10.16 4.52 5.32
CA PRO A 80 11.19 3.51 5.54
C PRO A 80 12.31 4.06 6.41
N GLN A 81 12.61 3.36 7.50
CA GLN A 81 13.76 3.63 8.37
C GLN A 81 14.77 2.48 8.25
N GLU A 82 15.96 2.79 7.74
CA GLU A 82 17.03 1.81 7.63
C GLU A 82 17.77 1.61 8.95
N SER A 83 18.06 0.35 9.28
CA SER A 83 18.94 -0.01 10.38
C SER A 83 20.06 -0.94 9.89
N ALA A 84 21.27 -0.68 10.39
CA ALA A 84 22.44 -1.49 10.07
C ALA A 84 22.44 -2.87 10.76
N ARG A 85 21.54 -3.08 11.73
CA ARG A 85 21.48 -4.29 12.56
C ARG A 85 20.18 -5.03 12.33
N LYS A 86 20.27 -6.36 12.38
CA LYS A 86 19.11 -7.26 12.35
C LYS A 86 18.31 -7.06 13.65
N PRO A 87 16.97 -6.97 13.56
CA PRO A 87 16.11 -6.85 14.72
C PRO A 87 16.13 -8.15 15.52
N LEU A 88 16.03 -8.01 16.85
CA LEU A 88 16.03 -9.17 17.77
C LEU A 88 14.76 -10.01 17.61
N ASP A 89 13.62 -9.35 17.39
CA ASP A 89 12.32 -9.98 17.16
C ASP A 89 11.78 -9.51 15.78
N PRO A 90 11.43 -10.43 14.86
CA PRO A 90 10.83 -10.09 13.57
C PRO A 90 9.42 -9.47 13.67
N ALA A 91 8.73 -9.63 14.81
CA ALA A 91 7.35 -9.19 15.00
C ALA A 91 7.22 -7.95 15.89
N ARG A 92 8.32 -7.40 16.41
CA ARG A 92 8.32 -6.29 17.37
C ARG A 92 9.41 -5.27 17.09
N VAL A 93 9.07 -4.00 17.30
CA VAL A 93 9.96 -2.85 17.15
C VAL A 93 9.89 -1.98 18.39
N THR A 94 11.05 -1.65 18.95
CA THR A 94 11.15 -0.70 20.07
C THR A 94 11.37 0.71 19.54
N LEU A 95 10.45 1.61 19.88
CA LEU A 95 10.49 3.02 19.51
C LEU A 95 10.65 3.91 20.74
N PRO A 96 11.27 5.09 20.62
CA PRO A 96 11.24 6.07 21.69
C PRO A 96 9.80 6.54 21.93
N GLY A 97 9.36 6.52 23.19
CA GLY A 97 7.98 6.88 23.57
C GLY A 97 7.63 8.36 23.37
N GLY A 98 8.62 9.23 23.17
CA GLY A 98 8.47 10.68 23.09
C GLY A 98 9.53 11.39 23.93
N GLU A 99 9.43 12.71 24.03
CA GLU A 99 10.34 13.51 24.86
C GLU A 99 10.15 13.17 26.34
N GLY A 100 11.21 12.66 26.98
CA GLY A 100 11.18 12.26 28.40
C GLY A 100 10.48 10.92 28.71
N ALA A 101 9.89 10.25 27.72
CA ALA A 101 9.18 8.98 27.91
C ALA A 101 10.10 7.76 27.67
N PRO A 102 9.88 6.63 28.39
CA PRO A 102 10.62 5.40 28.13
C PRO A 102 10.32 4.85 26.74
N SER A 103 11.24 4.05 26.21
CA SER A 103 11.02 3.34 24.94
C SER A 103 9.87 2.35 25.06
N VAL A 104 9.02 2.31 24.03
CA VAL A 104 7.85 1.44 23.95
C VAL A 104 8.07 0.39 22.86
N THR A 105 7.80 -0.88 23.19
CA THR A 105 7.85 -1.97 22.21
C THR A 105 6.48 -2.18 21.59
N LEU A 106 6.39 -2.02 20.28
CA LEU A 106 5.17 -2.19 19.49
C LEU A 106 5.27 -3.46 18.65
N LYS A 107 4.15 -4.16 18.48
CA LYS A 107 4.03 -5.21 17.46
C LYS A 107 3.85 -4.59 16.08
N ILE A 108 4.20 -5.33 15.04
CA ILE A 108 3.84 -4.95 13.67
C ILE A 108 2.32 -4.80 13.55
N GLY A 109 1.88 -3.70 12.96
CA GLY A 109 0.49 -3.28 12.84
C GLY A 109 -0.01 -2.39 13.98
N GLN A 110 0.65 -2.39 15.14
CA GLN A 110 0.21 -1.56 16.27
C GLN A 110 0.51 -0.08 16.05
N THR A 111 -0.29 0.74 16.72
CA THR A 111 -0.23 2.20 16.64
C THR A 111 -0.14 2.79 18.04
N LEU A 112 0.92 3.57 18.30
CA LEU A 112 1.14 4.31 19.54
C LEU A 112 0.63 5.75 19.39
N ASP A 113 -0.30 6.17 20.23
CA ASP A 113 -0.58 7.58 20.47
C ASP A 113 0.46 8.11 21.46
N LYS A 114 1.43 8.89 21.01
CA LYS A 114 2.51 9.45 21.84
C LYS A 114 2.01 10.47 22.86
N VAL A 115 0.86 11.10 22.61
CA VAL A 115 0.28 12.11 23.51
C VAL A 115 -0.42 11.42 24.68
N ARG A 116 -1.14 10.33 24.40
CA ARG A 116 -1.88 9.58 25.44
C ARG A 116 -1.07 8.43 26.05
N GLY A 117 -0.01 7.99 25.39
CA GLY A 117 0.71 6.76 25.74
C GLY A 117 -0.08 5.48 25.46
N GLU A 118 -1.13 5.56 24.64
CA GLU A 118 -2.01 4.42 24.35
C GLU A 118 -1.52 3.63 23.13
N ILE A 119 -1.60 2.30 23.20
CA ILE A 119 -1.30 1.41 22.08
C ILE A 119 -2.62 0.84 21.55
N ARG A 120 -2.84 0.97 20.25
CA ARG A 120 -3.98 0.43 19.52
C ARG A 120 -3.53 -0.72 18.63
N ASP A 121 -4.29 -1.82 18.69
CA ASP A 121 -4.07 -3.00 17.86
C ASP A 121 -5.22 -3.13 16.84
N PRO A 122 -4.95 -3.03 15.53
CA PRO A 122 -6.00 -3.16 14.51
C PRO A 122 -6.44 -4.61 14.30
N ALA A 123 -5.64 -5.60 14.72
CA ALA A 123 -6.04 -6.99 14.64
C ALA A 123 -7.06 -7.26 15.76
N ALA A 124 -8.35 -7.23 15.43
CA ALA A 124 -9.37 -7.81 16.29
C ALA A 124 -9.01 -9.26 16.62
N SER A 125 -9.41 -9.76 17.81
CA SER A 125 -9.14 -11.11 18.31
C SER A 125 -9.81 -12.19 17.43
N GLY A 126 -9.31 -12.38 16.21
CA GLY A 126 -9.70 -13.44 15.30
C GLY A 126 -8.77 -14.63 15.50
N ARG A 127 -9.34 -15.82 15.73
CA ARG A 127 -8.60 -17.07 15.76
C ARG A 127 -8.69 -17.75 14.40
N ILE A 128 -7.57 -18.00 13.77
CA ILE A 128 -7.49 -18.86 12.59
C ILE A 128 -7.10 -20.25 13.08
N THR A 129 -8.00 -21.23 12.92
CA THR A 129 -7.68 -22.64 13.17
C THR A 129 -7.20 -23.27 11.88
N THR A 130 -5.96 -23.74 11.82
CA THR A 130 -5.50 -24.61 10.73
C THR A 130 -6.03 -26.02 10.97
N PRO A 131 -6.67 -26.69 9.99
CA PRO A 131 -7.01 -28.10 10.12
C PRO A 131 -5.72 -28.90 10.39
N SER A 132 -5.72 -29.72 11.45
CA SER A 132 -4.60 -30.60 11.73
C SER A 132 -4.54 -31.65 10.62
N GLU A 133 -3.51 -31.62 9.79
CA GLU A 133 -3.28 -32.65 8.78
C GLU A 133 -2.87 -33.93 9.54
N GLU A 134 -3.84 -34.82 9.75
CA GLU A 134 -3.62 -36.20 10.19
C GLU A 134 -2.71 -36.88 9.16
N ARG A 135 -1.39 -36.85 9.38
CA ARG A 135 -0.45 -37.66 8.61
C ARG A 135 -0.74 -39.11 8.92
N GLU A 136 -1.56 -39.72 8.09
CA GLU A 136 -1.74 -41.16 8.00
C GLU A 136 -0.36 -41.79 7.75
N ARG A 137 0.29 -42.24 8.83
CA ARG A 137 1.51 -43.03 8.74
C ARG A 137 1.09 -44.42 8.25
N LYS A 138 1.20 -44.62 6.94
CA LYS A 138 1.02 -45.95 6.33
C LYS A 138 2.14 -46.89 6.86
N PRO A 139 1.78 -48.12 7.30
CA PRO A 139 2.73 -49.08 7.87
C PRO A 139 3.76 -49.59 6.86
#